data_AF-C9MWT7-F1
#
_entry.id   AF-C9MWT7-F1
#
_cell.length_a   1.000
_cell.length_b   1.000
_cell.length_c   1.000
_cell.angle_alpha   90.00
_cell.angle_beta   90.00
_cell.angle_gamma   90.00
#
_symmetry.space_group_name_H-M   'P 1'
#
loop_
_entity.id
_entity.type
_entity.pdbx_description
1 polymer ?
#
loop_
_entity_poly.entity_id
_entity_poly.type
_entity_poly.pdbx_seq_one_letter_code
_entity_poly.pdbx_strand_id
1 'polypeptide(L)'
;MRQSCNYTKKEAINLVMKWELKSYNEDYLTSKSSEFGESKLISRLLLNREINTKEKVSKFLNSDKKDIHNPFLFENMEKVVERIKKAGRNKEKIVIYGDYDVDGISGVAYLVIMLRKLGLNVDYYIPNRVHEGIGINKNLLNFLKKRDAKLFITVDISINNCEEILMLKNSGIDIIITDHHRQIGILEDGEQEKELDILTINPKTSSIYPNKSLSGSGVAFKLADAIYERYGANKKYCTIIWML
;
A
#
# COMPACT_ATOMS: atom_id res chain seq x y z
N MET A 1 -0.15 35.29 -28.37
CA MET A 1 0.32 36.17 -27.28
C MET A 1 0.86 35.30 -26.15
N ARG A 2 2.19 35.21 -26.04
CA ARG A 2 2.87 34.55 -24.91
C ARG A 2 2.93 35.56 -23.75
N GLN A 3 2.31 35.28 -22.62
CA GLN A 3 2.59 36.03 -21.40
C GLN A 3 3.93 35.56 -20.84
N SER A 4 4.95 36.40 -21.02
CA SER A 4 6.25 36.29 -20.37
C SER A 4 6.08 36.55 -18.88
N CYS A 5 6.32 35.52 -18.06
CA CYS A 5 6.39 35.66 -16.62
C CYS A 5 7.74 36.32 -16.26
N ASN A 6 7.72 37.64 -16.06
CA ASN A 6 8.87 38.39 -15.56
C ASN A 6 8.96 38.21 -14.04
N TYR A 7 9.70 37.20 -13.59
CA TYR A 7 10.21 37.20 -12.22
C TYR A 7 11.44 38.11 -12.16
N THR A 8 11.25 39.34 -11.71
CA THR A 8 12.35 40.23 -11.33
C THR A 8 13.05 39.62 -10.11
N LYS A 9 14.38 39.60 -10.15
CA LYS A 9 15.32 38.98 -9.20
C LYS A 9 15.36 39.66 -7.81
N LYS A 10 14.27 40.26 -7.34
CA LYS A 10 14.29 41.23 -6.23
C LYS A 10 13.11 41.09 -5.27
N GLU A 11 12.85 39.87 -4.81
CA GLU A 11 12.06 39.59 -3.62
C GLU A 11 12.39 38.16 -3.16
N ALA A 12 13.66 37.94 -2.81
CA ALA A 12 14.00 36.82 -1.95
C ALA A 12 13.38 37.13 -0.58
N ILE A 13 12.14 36.71 -0.39
CA ILE A 13 11.48 36.69 0.91
C ILE A 13 12.44 35.96 1.84
N ASN A 14 12.97 36.68 2.85
CA ASN A 14 13.68 36.09 3.97
C ASN A 14 12.70 35.17 4.70
N LEU A 15 12.57 33.93 4.23
CA LEU A 15 11.89 32.85 4.92
C LEU A 15 12.77 32.48 6.12
N VAL A 16 12.70 33.31 7.17
CA VAL A 16 13.31 32.98 8.45
C VAL A 16 12.52 31.80 9.02
N MET A 17 13.12 30.62 9.03
CA MET A 17 12.53 29.45 9.70
C MET A 17 12.30 29.78 11.18
N LYS A 18 11.03 29.76 11.61
CA LYS A 18 10.66 29.93 13.01
C LYS A 18 10.72 28.56 13.70
N TRP A 19 11.64 28.45 14.64
CA TRP A 19 11.73 27.29 15.52
C TRP A 19 10.83 27.53 16.72
N GLU A 20 9.74 26.77 16.83
CA GLU A 20 8.79 26.87 17.93
C GLU A 20 8.73 25.54 18.68
N LEU A 21 9.02 25.58 19.98
CA LEU A 21 8.86 24.44 20.87
C LEU A 21 7.49 24.53 21.53
N LYS A 22 6.67 23.49 21.39
CA LYS A 22 5.42 23.37 22.15
C LYS A 22 5.73 23.37 23.65
N SER A 23 5.24 24.38 24.36
CA SER A 23 5.40 24.52 25.80
C SER A 23 4.30 23.76 26.55
N TYR A 24 4.67 23.09 27.64
CA TYR A 24 3.73 22.49 28.58
C TYR A 24 4.15 22.90 29.99
N ASN A 25 3.16 23.10 30.86
CA ASN A 25 3.40 23.32 32.28
C ASN A 25 4.19 22.15 32.88
N GLU A 26 5.18 22.44 33.74
CA GLU A 26 6.10 21.43 34.29
C GLU A 26 5.40 20.44 35.25
N ASP A 27 4.39 20.87 35.99
CA ASP A 27 3.60 19.99 36.85
C ASP A 27 2.75 19.04 36.02
N TYR A 28 2.14 19.56 34.94
CA TYR A 28 1.41 18.73 33.97
C TYR A 28 2.32 17.67 33.33
N LEU A 29 3.53 18.06 32.91
CA LEU A 29 4.50 17.10 32.37
C LEU A 29 4.97 16.07 33.39
N THR A 30 5.18 16.49 34.65
CA THR A 30 5.55 15.57 35.74
C THR A 30 4.45 14.54 36.00
N SER A 31 3.20 15.01 36.03
CA SER A 31 2.01 14.15 36.15
C SER A 31 1.91 13.17 34.97
N LYS A 32 2.02 13.66 33.72
CA LYS A 32 1.97 12.81 32.52
C LYS A 32 3.14 11.82 32.42
N SER A 33 4.33 12.24 32.79
CA SER A 33 5.51 11.36 32.90
C SER A 33 5.25 10.19 33.85
N SER A 34 4.67 10.48 35.01
CA SER A 34 4.29 9.45 36.00
C SER A 34 3.16 8.55 35.48
N GLU A 35 2.12 9.12 34.86
CA GLU A 35 0.99 8.37 34.27
C GLU A 35 1.46 7.39 33.19
N PHE A 36 2.32 7.87 32.29
CA PHE A 36 2.80 7.12 31.15
C PHE A 36 3.86 6.08 31.55
N GLY A 37 4.55 6.29 32.68
CA GLY A 37 5.70 5.47 33.07
C GLY A 37 6.96 5.78 32.24
N GLU A 38 7.04 7.00 31.70
CA GLU A 38 8.08 7.43 30.76
C GLU A 38 8.77 8.70 31.26
N SER A 39 9.97 9.01 30.77
CA SER A 39 10.66 10.25 31.13
C SER A 39 9.92 11.50 30.64
N LYS A 40 10.09 12.64 31.33
CA LYS A 40 9.49 13.94 30.92
C LYS A 40 9.75 14.30 29.45
N LEU A 41 10.94 13.97 28.93
CA LEU A 41 11.30 14.20 27.53
C LEU A 41 10.43 13.37 26.58
N ILE A 42 10.31 12.07 26.85
CA ILE A 42 9.47 11.17 26.04
C ILE A 42 8.00 11.57 26.14
N SER A 43 7.50 11.89 27.33
CA SER A 43 6.12 12.37 27.52
C SER A 43 5.84 13.66 26.74
N ARG A 44 6.78 14.62 26.72
CA ARG A 44 6.66 15.84 25.89
C ARG A 44 6.59 15.49 24.40
N LEU A 45 7.43 14.57 23.92
CA LEU A 45 7.42 14.13 22.51
C LEU A 45 6.15 13.37 22.12
N LEU A 46 5.53 12.63 23.04
CA LEU A 46 4.26 11.93 22.84
C LEU A 46 3.09 12.92 22.81
N LEU A 47 3.05 13.87 23.76
CA LEU A 47 2.05 14.94 23.79
C LEU A 47 2.10 15.81 22.53
N ASN A 48 3.30 16.08 22.00
CA ASN A 48 3.48 16.80 20.74
C ASN A 48 2.79 16.12 19.54
N ARG A 49 2.67 14.79 19.61
CA ARG A 49 2.01 13.90 18.62
C ARG A 49 0.56 13.57 19.00
N GLU A 50 -0.01 14.27 19.99
CA GLU A 50 -1.40 14.08 20.47
C GLU A 50 -1.68 12.70 21.11
N ILE A 51 -0.61 12.02 21.52
CA ILE A 51 -0.64 10.78 22.29
C ILE A 51 -0.68 11.18 23.77
N ASN A 52 -1.89 11.37 24.29
CA ASN A 52 -2.14 12.07 25.56
C ASN A 52 -2.75 11.21 26.68
N THR A 53 -2.95 9.91 26.43
CA THR A 53 -3.48 8.95 27.41
C THR A 53 -2.53 7.77 27.54
N LYS A 54 -2.46 7.17 28.74
CA LYS A 54 -1.70 5.95 28.99
C LYS A 54 -1.96 4.84 27.97
N GLU A 55 -3.22 4.65 27.56
CA GLU A 55 -3.60 3.65 26.56
C GLU A 55 -2.98 3.94 25.19
N LYS A 56 -3.07 5.19 24.70
CA LYS A 56 -2.44 5.59 23.43
C LYS A 56 -0.92 5.44 23.49
N VAL A 57 -0.30 5.78 24.63
CA VAL A 57 1.15 5.60 24.83
C VAL A 57 1.53 4.12 24.77
N SER A 58 0.82 3.28 25.52
CA SER A 58 1.07 1.84 25.53
C SER A 58 0.92 1.26 24.13
N LYS A 59 -0.12 1.64 23.38
CA LYS A 59 -0.33 1.18 22.01
C LYS A 59 0.77 1.65 21.06
N PHE A 60 1.21 2.90 21.17
CA PHE A 60 2.22 3.48 20.28
C PHE A 60 3.62 2.91 20.52
N LEU A 61 4.04 2.76 21.78
CA LEU A 61 5.38 2.29 22.12
C LEU A 61 5.48 0.75 22.14
N ASN A 62 4.38 0.06 22.44
CA ASN A 62 4.34 -1.40 22.63
C ASN A 62 3.26 -2.05 21.74
N SER A 63 3.23 -1.70 20.45
CA SER A 63 2.35 -2.37 19.48
C SER A 63 2.69 -3.85 19.38
N ASP A 64 1.66 -4.70 19.31
CA ASP A 64 1.78 -6.15 19.23
C ASP A 64 0.98 -6.70 18.03
N LYS A 65 1.12 -8.00 17.74
CA LYS A 65 0.43 -8.68 16.63
C LYS A 65 -1.08 -8.50 16.68
N LYS A 66 -1.67 -8.43 17.87
CA LYS A 66 -3.11 -8.20 18.06
C LYS A 66 -3.58 -6.82 17.55
N ASP A 67 -2.67 -5.86 17.39
CA ASP A 67 -2.97 -4.53 16.86
C ASP A 67 -3.01 -4.51 15.32
N ILE A 68 -2.59 -5.60 14.68
CA ILE A 68 -2.67 -5.80 13.23
C ILE A 68 -4.14 -6.01 12.85
N HIS A 69 -4.73 -5.01 12.19
CA HIS A 69 -6.13 -5.09 11.76
C HIS A 69 -6.40 -6.25 10.79
N ASN A 70 -7.54 -6.92 10.98
CA ASN A 70 -8.01 -7.99 10.10
C ASN A 70 -8.01 -7.53 8.62
N PRO A 71 -7.34 -8.25 7.70
CA PRO A 71 -7.26 -7.86 6.29
C PRO A 71 -8.62 -7.97 5.57
N PHE A 72 -9.57 -8.77 6.05
CA PHE A 72 -10.91 -8.89 5.49
C PHE A 72 -11.83 -7.70 5.82
N LEU A 73 -11.32 -6.69 6.55
CA LEU A 73 -12.00 -5.39 6.66
C LEU A 73 -11.91 -4.58 5.36
N PHE A 74 -11.09 -4.97 4.40
CA PHE A 74 -11.12 -4.44 3.04
C PHE A 74 -12.25 -5.09 2.23
N GLU A 75 -13.10 -4.27 1.61
CA GLU A 75 -14.33 -4.69 0.94
C GLU A 75 -14.13 -5.74 -0.15
N ASN A 76 -13.01 -5.65 -0.89
CA ASN A 76 -12.68 -6.57 -1.99
C ASN A 76 -11.75 -7.72 -1.60
N MET A 77 -11.28 -7.80 -0.35
CA MET A 77 -10.24 -8.77 0.04
C MET A 77 -10.67 -10.21 -0.22
N GLU A 78 -11.90 -10.58 0.13
CA GLU A 78 -12.43 -11.93 -0.07
C GLU A 78 -12.40 -12.32 -1.57
N LYS A 79 -12.87 -11.41 -2.44
CA LYS A 79 -12.90 -11.62 -3.90
C LYS A 79 -11.50 -11.72 -4.49
N VAL A 80 -10.57 -10.88 -4.02
CA VAL A 80 -9.15 -10.89 -4.42
C VAL A 80 -8.51 -12.23 -4.08
N VAL A 81 -8.69 -12.71 -2.84
CA VAL A 81 -8.13 -14.00 -2.42
C VAL A 81 -8.71 -15.14 -3.24
N GLU A 82 -10.02 -15.17 -3.49
CA GLU A 82 -10.65 -16.20 -4.33
C GLU A 82 -10.16 -16.16 -5.78
N ARG A 83 -9.89 -14.98 -6.34
CA ARG A 83 -9.30 -14.85 -7.68
C ARG A 83 -7.89 -15.43 -7.75
N ILE A 84 -7.07 -15.20 -6.72
CA ILE A 84 -5.72 -15.78 -6.62
C ILE A 84 -5.80 -17.30 -6.42
N LYS A 85 -6.77 -17.79 -5.63
CA LYS A 85 -7.09 -19.23 -5.50
C LYS A 85 -7.47 -19.88 -6.81
N LYS A 86 -8.27 -19.20 -7.63
CA LYS A 86 -8.60 -19.65 -8.98
C LYS A 86 -7.35 -19.73 -9.86
N ALA A 87 -6.48 -18.71 -9.82
CA ALA A 87 -5.22 -18.73 -10.57
C ALA A 87 -4.34 -19.94 -10.20
N GLY A 88 -4.20 -20.21 -8.90
CA GLY A 88 -3.45 -21.38 -8.41
C GLY A 88 -4.02 -22.72 -8.90
N ARG A 89 -5.35 -22.91 -8.79
CA ARG A 89 -6.04 -24.14 -9.26
C ARG A 89 -5.87 -24.36 -10.76
N ASN A 90 -5.95 -23.29 -11.53
CA ASN A 90 -5.85 -23.31 -12.99
C ASN A 90 -4.39 -23.28 -13.50
N LYS A 91 -3.40 -23.23 -12.59
CA LYS A 91 -1.97 -23.06 -12.91
C LYS A 91 -1.69 -21.83 -13.79
N GLU A 92 -2.51 -20.79 -13.63
CA GLU A 92 -2.39 -19.53 -14.36
C GLU A 92 -1.08 -18.82 -14.00
N LYS A 93 -0.46 -18.17 -15.00
CA LYS A 93 0.66 -17.28 -14.75
C LYS A 93 0.15 -15.99 -14.11
N ILE A 94 0.69 -15.67 -12.93
CA ILE A 94 0.47 -14.41 -12.23
C ILE A 94 1.68 -13.51 -12.45
N VAL A 95 1.46 -12.23 -12.74
CA VAL A 95 2.51 -11.22 -12.80
C VAL A 95 2.25 -10.14 -11.75
N ILE A 96 3.21 -9.94 -10.86
CA ILE A 96 3.19 -8.85 -9.88
C ILE A 96 3.93 -7.66 -10.47
N TYR A 97 3.26 -6.52 -10.56
CA TYR A 97 3.83 -5.27 -11.06
C TYR A 97 3.91 -4.28 -9.92
N GLY A 98 5.07 -3.68 -9.68
CA GLY A 98 5.15 -2.66 -8.64
C GLY A 98 6.04 -1.50 -8.99
N ASP A 99 5.96 -0.46 -8.18
CA ASP A 99 6.76 0.74 -8.37
C ASP A 99 8.25 0.43 -8.18
N TYR A 100 9.07 1.28 -8.77
CA TYR A 100 10.53 1.10 -8.80
C TYR A 100 11.22 1.60 -7.53
N ASP A 101 10.48 2.23 -6.61
CA ASP A 101 11.00 2.69 -5.34
C ASP A 101 11.03 1.57 -4.28
N VAL A 102 11.46 1.91 -3.06
CA VAL A 102 11.60 0.92 -1.99
C VAL A 102 10.24 0.35 -1.55
N ASP A 103 9.17 1.13 -1.62
CA ASP A 103 7.85 0.69 -1.17
C ASP A 103 7.28 -0.35 -2.16
N GLY A 104 7.28 -0.01 -3.45
CA GLY A 104 6.92 -0.91 -4.54
C GLY A 104 7.78 -2.19 -4.60
N ILE A 105 9.11 -2.06 -4.62
CA ILE A 105 10.03 -3.20 -4.72
C ILE A 105 9.87 -4.15 -3.53
N SER A 106 9.74 -3.61 -2.31
CA SER A 106 9.59 -4.44 -1.11
C SER A 106 8.29 -5.23 -1.13
N GLY A 107 7.17 -4.59 -1.50
CA GLY A 107 5.88 -5.28 -1.62
C GLY A 107 5.87 -6.34 -2.72
N VAL A 108 6.48 -6.06 -3.88
CA VAL A 108 6.65 -7.04 -4.98
C VAL A 108 7.48 -8.23 -4.52
N ALA A 109 8.65 -7.99 -3.93
CA ALA A 109 9.54 -9.05 -3.47
C ALA A 109 8.81 -9.97 -2.47
N TYR A 110 8.09 -9.36 -1.52
CA TYR A 110 7.34 -10.09 -0.52
C TYR A 110 6.24 -10.98 -1.13
N LEU A 111 5.38 -10.43 -2.00
CA LEU A 111 4.31 -11.21 -2.65
C LEU A 111 4.86 -12.30 -3.55
N VAL A 112 5.90 -12.02 -4.33
CA VAL A 112 6.54 -13.01 -5.22
C VAL A 112 7.09 -14.18 -4.41
N ILE A 113 7.83 -13.90 -3.33
CA ILE A 113 8.41 -14.94 -2.48
C ILE A 113 7.30 -15.79 -1.85
N MET A 114 6.27 -15.14 -1.29
CA MET A 114 5.17 -15.83 -0.62
C MET A 114 4.35 -16.69 -1.58
N LEU A 115 3.91 -16.14 -2.71
CA LEU A 115 3.07 -16.88 -3.67
C LEU A 115 3.84 -18.04 -4.31
N ARG A 116 5.13 -17.87 -4.63
CA ARG A 116 5.96 -18.97 -5.13
C ARG A 116 6.12 -20.08 -4.09
N LYS A 117 6.26 -19.75 -2.80
CA LYS A 117 6.28 -20.73 -1.71
C LYS A 117 4.97 -21.51 -1.58
N LEU A 118 3.84 -20.89 -1.90
CA LEU A 118 2.54 -21.56 -2.00
C LEU A 118 2.38 -22.41 -3.27
N GLY A 119 3.41 -22.49 -4.13
CA GLY A 119 3.41 -23.27 -5.37
C GLY A 119 2.75 -22.59 -6.56
N LEU A 120 2.48 -21.28 -6.48
CA LEU A 120 1.87 -20.53 -7.58
C LEU A 120 2.92 -20.15 -8.63
N ASN A 121 2.48 -20.09 -9.88
CA ASN A 121 3.30 -19.72 -11.03
C ASN A 121 3.39 -18.20 -11.16
N VAL A 122 4.35 -17.59 -10.45
CA VAL A 122 4.46 -16.13 -10.33
C VAL A 122 5.72 -15.59 -10.99
N ASP A 123 5.55 -14.52 -11.77
CA ASP A 123 6.62 -13.65 -12.26
C ASP A 123 6.40 -12.21 -11.79
N TYR A 124 7.35 -11.32 -12.06
CA TYR A 124 7.24 -9.92 -11.65
C TYR A 124 7.75 -8.97 -12.72
N TYR A 125 7.33 -7.71 -12.61
CA TYR A 125 7.78 -6.61 -13.46
C TYR A 125 7.98 -5.36 -12.62
N ILE A 126 9.18 -4.78 -12.69
CA ILE A 126 9.48 -3.46 -12.14
C ILE A 126 9.82 -2.56 -13.33
N PRO A 127 9.09 -1.46 -13.57
CA PRO A 127 9.32 -0.59 -14.72
C PRO A 127 10.60 0.21 -14.54
N ASN A 128 11.29 0.52 -15.64
CA ASN A 128 12.31 1.57 -15.62
C ASN A 128 11.64 2.95 -15.74
N ARG A 129 11.50 3.69 -14.63
CA ARG A 129 10.77 4.98 -14.62
C ARG A 129 11.26 5.97 -15.69
N VAL A 130 12.56 6.00 -15.98
CA VAL A 130 13.16 6.95 -16.94
C VAL A 130 12.75 6.65 -18.37
N HIS A 131 12.71 5.37 -18.74
CA HIS A 131 12.46 4.95 -20.11
C HIS A 131 10.99 4.61 -20.38
N GLU A 132 10.27 4.19 -19.35
CA GLU A 132 8.93 3.62 -19.47
C GLU A 132 7.83 4.50 -18.87
N GLY A 133 8.19 5.44 -18.00
CA GLY A 133 7.22 6.24 -17.26
C GLY A 133 6.45 5.42 -16.21
N ILE A 134 5.21 5.84 -15.94
CA ILE A 134 4.27 5.22 -15.00
C ILE A 134 3.07 4.70 -15.80
N GLY A 135 2.50 3.57 -15.40
CA GLY A 135 1.27 3.01 -15.99
C GLY A 135 1.51 1.82 -16.93
N ILE A 136 0.48 1.43 -17.68
CA ILE A 136 0.52 0.28 -18.58
C ILE A 136 1.01 0.70 -19.96
N ASN A 137 2.24 0.30 -20.29
CA ASN A 137 2.86 0.62 -21.57
C ASN A 137 2.98 -0.61 -22.50
N LYS A 138 3.44 -0.38 -23.74
CA LYS A 138 3.62 -1.45 -24.75
C LYS A 138 4.63 -2.53 -24.31
N ASN A 139 5.69 -2.16 -23.58
CA ASN A 139 6.68 -3.11 -23.10
C ASN A 139 6.08 -4.06 -22.08
N LEU A 140 5.31 -3.52 -21.13
CA LEU A 140 4.55 -4.31 -20.16
C LEU A 140 3.55 -5.25 -20.86
N LEU A 141 2.76 -4.76 -21.81
CA LEU A 141 1.82 -5.61 -22.55
C LEU A 141 2.53 -6.74 -23.30
N ASN A 142 3.66 -6.45 -23.94
CA ASN A 142 4.47 -7.47 -24.60
C ASN A 142 5.05 -8.47 -23.61
N PHE A 143 5.50 -8.01 -22.44
CA PHE A 143 6.00 -8.85 -21.36
C PHE A 143 4.92 -9.82 -20.86
N LEU A 144 3.71 -9.33 -20.61
CA LEU A 144 2.56 -10.11 -20.16
C LEU A 144 2.14 -11.15 -21.19
N LYS A 145 2.03 -10.76 -22.47
CA LYS A 145 1.68 -11.66 -23.57
C LYS A 145 2.72 -12.77 -23.78
N LYS A 146 4.01 -12.43 -23.77
CA LYS A 146 5.11 -13.41 -23.91
C LYS A 146 5.13 -14.47 -22.80
N ARG A 147 4.52 -14.17 -21.65
CA ARG A 147 4.45 -15.07 -20.49
C ARG A 147 3.11 -15.77 -20.34
N ASP A 148 2.17 -15.52 -21.25
CA ASP A 148 0.78 -15.95 -21.15
C ASP A 148 0.18 -15.63 -19.76
N ALA A 149 0.43 -14.42 -19.27
CA ALA A 149 -0.13 -13.94 -18.01
C ALA A 149 -1.66 -13.99 -18.07
N LYS A 150 -2.31 -14.46 -17.01
CA LYS A 150 -3.78 -14.45 -16.85
C LYS A 150 -4.25 -13.60 -15.69
N LEU A 151 -3.35 -13.32 -14.74
CA LEU A 151 -3.63 -12.45 -13.60
C LEU A 151 -2.48 -11.45 -13.43
N PHE A 152 -2.84 -10.18 -13.35
CA PHE A 152 -1.95 -9.05 -13.14
C PHE A 152 -2.30 -8.38 -11.81
N ILE A 153 -1.32 -8.24 -10.92
CA ILE A 153 -1.52 -7.66 -9.60
C ILE A 153 -0.57 -6.48 -9.44
N THR A 154 -1.10 -5.28 -9.19
CA THR A 154 -0.24 -4.11 -8.90
C THR A 154 0.16 -4.06 -7.43
N VAL A 155 1.29 -3.41 -7.15
CA VAL A 155 1.78 -3.07 -5.82
C VAL A 155 2.29 -1.64 -5.87
N ASP A 156 1.73 -0.78 -5.03
CA ASP A 156 2.16 0.62 -4.92
C ASP A 156 2.01 1.45 -6.21
N ILE A 157 1.13 0.98 -7.10
CA ILE A 157 0.80 1.66 -8.34
C ILE A 157 -0.70 1.66 -8.53
N SER A 158 -1.26 2.86 -8.63
CA SER A 158 -2.60 3.11 -9.15
C SER A 158 -2.63 2.91 -10.66
N ILE A 159 -3.69 2.29 -11.18
CA ILE A 159 -4.03 2.33 -12.61
C ILE A 159 -5.27 3.19 -12.76
N ASN A 160 -5.08 4.44 -13.17
CA ASN A 160 -6.15 5.43 -13.23
C ASN A 160 -6.62 5.71 -14.66
N ASN A 161 -6.41 4.78 -15.60
CA ASN A 161 -6.81 4.94 -17.00
C ASN A 161 -7.68 3.77 -17.46
N CYS A 162 -8.93 4.04 -17.82
CA CYS A 162 -9.89 3.05 -18.32
C CYS A 162 -9.37 2.33 -19.56
N GLU A 163 -8.69 3.04 -20.46
CA GLU A 163 -8.18 2.43 -21.70
C GLU A 163 -7.15 1.35 -21.38
N GLU A 164 -6.25 1.61 -20.43
CA GLU A 164 -5.22 0.66 -20.00
C GLU A 164 -5.82 -0.59 -19.35
N ILE A 165 -6.83 -0.40 -18.51
CA ILE A 165 -7.59 -1.49 -17.88
C ILE A 165 -8.29 -2.34 -18.95
N LEU A 166 -9.01 -1.69 -19.87
CA LEU A 166 -9.72 -2.35 -20.95
C LEU A 166 -8.77 -3.10 -21.89
N MET A 167 -7.60 -2.54 -22.19
CA MET A 167 -6.58 -3.20 -23.00
C MET A 167 -6.11 -4.53 -22.40
N LEU A 168 -5.89 -4.57 -21.08
CA LEU A 168 -5.53 -5.80 -20.37
C LEU A 168 -6.70 -6.79 -20.33
N LYS A 169 -7.90 -6.34 -19.97
CA LYS A 169 -9.10 -7.20 -19.92
C LYS A 169 -9.43 -7.81 -21.28
N ASN A 170 -9.38 -7.02 -22.35
CA ASN A 170 -9.58 -7.49 -23.73
C ASN A 170 -8.50 -8.47 -24.19
N SER A 171 -7.33 -8.47 -23.54
CA SER A 171 -6.27 -9.46 -23.77
C SER A 171 -6.45 -10.73 -22.93
N GLY A 172 -7.56 -10.86 -22.18
CA GLY A 172 -7.86 -11.99 -21.30
C GLY A 172 -7.04 -12.01 -20.01
N ILE A 173 -6.59 -10.83 -19.55
CA ILE A 173 -5.78 -10.66 -18.33
C ILE A 173 -6.66 -9.99 -17.27
N ASP A 174 -6.91 -10.70 -16.17
CA ASP A 174 -7.59 -10.12 -15.02
C ASP A 174 -6.64 -9.22 -14.23
N ILE A 175 -7.19 -8.19 -13.58
CA ILE A 175 -6.42 -7.16 -12.87
C ILE A 175 -6.87 -7.11 -11.41
N ILE A 176 -5.90 -7.03 -10.50
CA ILE A 176 -6.07 -6.69 -9.10
C ILE A 176 -5.17 -5.48 -8.82
N ILE A 177 -5.75 -4.41 -8.27
CA ILE A 177 -5.00 -3.21 -7.91
C ILE A 177 -4.73 -3.25 -6.41
N THR A 178 -3.46 -3.20 -6.01
CA THR A 178 -3.11 -2.95 -4.61
C THR A 178 -2.24 -1.71 -4.51
N ASP A 179 -2.77 -0.71 -3.81
CA ASP A 179 -2.15 0.61 -3.76
C ASP A 179 -2.59 1.36 -2.50
N HIS A 180 -1.91 2.46 -2.21
CA HIS A 180 -2.18 3.32 -1.09
C HIS A 180 -2.23 4.80 -1.46
N HIS A 181 -1.96 5.18 -2.72
CA HIS A 181 -2.09 6.54 -3.17
C HIS A 181 -3.54 7.02 -3.10
N ARG A 182 -3.75 8.34 -3.11
CA ARG A 182 -5.10 8.85 -3.39
C ARG A 182 -5.41 8.50 -4.84
N GLN A 183 -6.55 7.87 -5.07
CA GLN A 183 -7.03 7.70 -6.44
C GLN A 183 -7.33 9.08 -7.02
N ILE A 184 -6.96 9.30 -8.27
CA ILE A 184 -7.16 10.55 -9.00
C ILE A 184 -7.84 10.22 -10.33
N GLY A 185 -8.73 11.09 -10.79
CA GLY A 185 -9.46 10.95 -12.05
C GLY A 185 -10.62 9.96 -11.95
N ILE A 186 -10.76 9.11 -12.97
CA ILE A 186 -11.91 8.22 -13.19
C ILE A 186 -12.26 7.27 -12.02
N LEU A 187 -11.30 6.97 -11.15
CA LEU A 187 -11.49 6.07 -10.02
C LEU A 187 -11.76 6.81 -8.70
N GLU A 188 -11.77 8.16 -8.68
CA GLU A 188 -11.94 8.96 -7.45
C GLU A 188 -13.18 8.57 -6.64
N ASP A 189 -14.31 8.32 -7.31
CA ASP A 189 -15.59 7.99 -6.67
C ASP A 189 -15.90 6.48 -6.63
N GLY A 190 -14.99 5.64 -7.14
CA GLY A 190 -15.15 4.18 -7.18
C GLY A 190 -16.30 3.65 -8.05
N GLU A 191 -17.09 4.52 -8.70
CA GLU A 191 -18.18 4.10 -9.58
C GLU A 191 -17.68 3.34 -10.81
N GLN A 192 -16.63 3.85 -11.47
CA GLN A 192 -16.04 3.16 -12.62
C GLN A 192 -15.29 1.87 -12.25
N GLU A 193 -14.76 1.75 -11.02
CA GLU A 193 -14.22 0.45 -10.55
C GLU A 193 -15.31 -0.63 -10.54
N LYS A 194 -16.54 -0.26 -10.18
CA LYS A 194 -17.69 -1.18 -10.18
C LYS A 194 -18.14 -1.51 -11.58
N GLU A 195 -18.23 -0.51 -12.48
CA GLU A 195 -18.61 -0.73 -13.88
C GLU A 195 -17.61 -1.62 -14.60
N LEU A 196 -16.32 -1.42 -14.34
CA LEU A 196 -15.25 -2.20 -14.92
C LEU A 196 -14.95 -3.48 -14.15
N ASP A 197 -15.64 -3.80 -13.04
CA ASP A 197 -15.38 -4.95 -12.17
C ASP A 197 -13.89 -5.13 -11.86
N ILE A 198 -13.27 -4.08 -11.31
CA ILE A 198 -11.86 -4.08 -10.91
C ILE A 198 -11.78 -4.37 -9.42
N LEU A 199 -10.96 -5.34 -9.05
CA LEU A 199 -10.71 -5.66 -7.65
C LEU A 199 -9.59 -4.77 -7.12
N THR A 200 -9.95 -3.75 -6.35
CA THR A 200 -8.98 -2.83 -5.72
C THR A 200 -8.91 -3.05 -4.21
N ILE A 201 -7.69 -3.05 -3.68
CA ILE A 201 -7.39 -2.93 -2.24
C ILE A 201 -6.63 -1.62 -2.05
N ASN A 202 -7.31 -0.62 -1.49
CA ASN A 202 -6.69 0.64 -1.13
C ASN A 202 -7.25 1.16 0.21
N PRO A 203 -6.40 1.43 1.22
CA PRO A 203 -6.83 1.89 2.53
C PRO A 203 -7.58 3.21 2.46
N LYS A 204 -7.20 4.13 1.57
CA LYS A 204 -7.77 5.48 1.48
C LYS A 204 -9.18 5.49 0.90
N THR A 205 -9.55 4.52 0.07
CA THR A 205 -10.88 4.43 -0.56
C THR A 205 -11.82 3.46 0.13
N SER A 206 -11.28 2.56 0.96
CA SER A 206 -12.09 1.72 1.84
C SER A 206 -12.93 2.60 2.80
N SER A 207 -14.18 2.23 3.04
CA SER A 207 -15.02 2.86 4.05
C SER A 207 -14.90 2.18 5.42
N ILE A 208 -14.44 0.91 5.44
CA ILE A 208 -14.42 0.05 6.63
C ILE A 208 -13.01 -0.08 7.21
N TYR A 209 -11.97 -0.13 6.36
CA TYR A 209 -10.62 -0.44 6.82
C TYR A 209 -10.07 0.69 7.72
N PRO A 210 -9.66 0.40 8.97
CA PRO A 210 -9.39 1.44 9.97
C PRO A 210 -8.08 2.21 9.74
N ASN A 211 -7.04 1.58 9.18
CA ASN A 211 -5.76 2.25 8.96
C ASN A 211 -5.65 2.79 7.53
N LYS A 212 -5.85 4.11 7.38
CA LYS A 212 -5.76 4.86 6.12
C LYS A 212 -4.33 5.15 5.64
N SER A 213 -3.34 4.82 6.44
CA SER A 213 -1.94 5.24 6.26
C SER A 213 -1.00 4.08 5.97
N LEU A 214 -1.51 2.93 5.49
CA LEU A 214 -0.63 1.87 5.01
C LEU A 214 0.20 2.37 3.82
N SER A 215 1.44 1.88 3.71
CA SER A 215 2.30 2.00 2.53
C SER A 215 1.89 0.97 1.46
N GLY A 216 2.37 1.07 0.22
CA GLY A 216 2.09 0.07 -0.82
C GLY A 216 2.54 -1.34 -0.41
N SER A 217 3.73 -1.48 0.17
CA SER A 217 4.22 -2.69 0.84
C SER A 217 3.35 -3.12 2.03
N GLY A 218 2.79 -2.17 2.78
CA GLY A 218 1.84 -2.45 3.87
C GLY A 218 0.52 -3.04 3.36
N VAL A 219 0.03 -2.59 2.21
CA VAL A 219 -1.14 -3.18 1.54
C VAL A 219 -0.80 -4.56 0.99
N ALA A 220 0.36 -4.73 0.37
CA ALA A 220 0.87 -6.03 -0.08
C ALA A 220 1.00 -7.02 1.09
N PHE A 221 1.44 -6.54 2.26
CA PHE A 221 1.46 -7.32 3.49
C PHE A 221 0.07 -7.80 3.90
N LYS A 222 -0.94 -6.92 3.86
CA LYS A 222 -2.33 -7.28 4.18
C LYS A 222 -2.95 -8.25 3.19
N LEU A 223 -2.63 -8.12 1.91
CA LEU A 223 -3.03 -9.11 0.92
C LEU A 223 -2.41 -10.47 1.24
N ALA A 224 -1.12 -10.52 1.56
CA ALA A 224 -0.47 -11.77 1.92
C ALA A 224 -1.04 -12.39 3.20
N ASP A 225 -1.35 -11.57 4.21
CA ASP A 225 -2.00 -11.99 5.45
C ASP A 225 -3.33 -12.70 5.16
N ALA A 226 -4.19 -12.10 4.34
CA ALA A 226 -5.46 -12.70 3.92
C ALA A 226 -5.29 -13.99 3.10
N ILE A 227 -4.34 -13.99 2.15
CA ILE A 227 -4.01 -15.18 1.36
C ILE A 227 -3.55 -16.28 2.30
N TYR A 228 -2.68 -15.98 3.25
CA TYR A 228 -2.14 -16.95 4.20
C TYR A 228 -3.22 -17.48 5.15
N GLU A 229 -4.13 -16.65 5.62
CA GLU A 229 -5.27 -17.10 6.42
C GLU A 229 -6.13 -18.13 5.66
N ARG A 230 -6.32 -17.93 4.35
CA ARG A 230 -7.17 -18.81 3.51
C ARG A 230 -6.42 -19.99 2.87
N TYR A 231 -5.13 -19.87 2.56
CA TYR A 231 -4.27 -20.92 1.97
C TYR A 231 -3.45 -21.70 3.02
N GLY A 232 -2.87 -20.97 3.98
CA GLY A 232 -1.93 -21.46 5.00
C GLY A 232 -2.59 -22.17 6.18
N ALA A 233 -3.92 -22.20 6.26
CA ALA A 233 -4.68 -23.06 7.18
C ALA A 233 -4.38 -24.57 6.96
N ASN A 234 -3.74 -24.93 5.84
CA ASN A 234 -3.02 -26.20 5.70
C ASN A 234 -1.60 -26.06 6.29
N LYS A 235 -1.46 -26.43 7.57
CA LYS A 235 -0.35 -26.36 8.56
C LYS A 235 1.15 -26.38 8.14
N LYS A 236 1.56 -26.42 6.87
CA LYS A 236 2.96 -26.59 6.45
C LYS A 236 3.81 -25.32 6.29
N TYR A 237 3.24 -24.11 6.31
CA TYR A 237 3.96 -22.91 5.86
C TYR A 237 4.07 -21.76 6.89
N CYS A 238 3.67 -21.99 8.15
CA CYS A 238 3.50 -20.93 9.18
C CYS A 238 4.80 -20.31 9.68
N THR A 239 5.95 -20.92 9.42
CA THR A 239 7.21 -20.55 10.08
C THR A 239 7.97 -19.41 9.42
N ILE A 240 7.62 -18.98 8.20
CA ILE A 240 8.56 -18.19 7.39
C ILE A 240 8.35 -16.66 7.44
N ILE A 241 7.25 -16.16 8.01
CA ILE A 241 7.06 -14.70 8.19
C ILE A 241 7.96 -14.13 9.31
N TRP A 242 8.53 -14.97 10.17
CA TRP A 242 9.23 -14.52 11.38
C TRP A 242 10.77 -14.62 11.31
N MET A 243 11.34 -14.87 10.12
CA MET A 243 12.80 -14.90 9.91
C MET A 243 13.32 -13.78 8.98
N LEU A 244 12.50 -12.75 8.72
CA LEU A 244 12.92 -11.45 8.18
C LEU A 244 12.55 -10.38 9.21
#